data_AF-A0A9D1AW63-F1
#
_entry.id   AF-A0A9D1AW63-F1
#
_cell.length_a   1.000
_cell.length_b   1.000
_cell.length_c   1.000
_cell.angle_alpha   90.00
_cell.angle_beta   90.00
_cell.angle_gamma   90.00
#
_symmetry.space_group_name_H-M   'P 1'
#
loop_
_entity.id
_entity.type
_entity.pdbx_description
1 polymer ?
#
loop_
_entity_poly.entity_id
_entity_poly.type
_entity_poly.pdbx_seq_one_letter_code
_entity_poly.pdbx_strand_id
1 'polypeptide(L)'
;MDRRLLAALPLVLMIGCNADADGDGLSNKEESELGLNPDLADTDGDGLSDGDELEVGSDPLNSDTDGDGLLDGDEILNGADPTQADTDGDGYSDRDEVFAGHDPADADDVIYIGGWPYYYDKESIGNQHGGDNATPGKRFRRFTFPDQYGDTLDIYDYYNEDDLYVLIDVSAEWCGPCREMASWLDGDNGTFMTDYGYNPVRKAVKQGRMYWITIVGEDDFGNGTQPENAVAWFNDYPNPKVAVLADREQEAKDYYALGAWPSVLILKPNLKVDAFSRSNWTTALDRALEIAEAAPATPTAE
;
A
#
# COMPACT_ATOMS: atom_id res chain seq x y z
N MET A 1 -46.46 80.23 -12.70
CA MET A 1 -46.24 79.41 -11.50
C MET A 1 -47.21 78.26 -11.56
N ASP A 2 -46.79 77.10 -12.03
CA ASP A 2 -47.53 75.85 -11.80
C ASP A 2 -46.51 74.70 -11.84
N ARG A 3 -46.15 74.20 -10.66
CA ARG A 3 -45.20 73.08 -10.48
C ARG A 3 -46.04 71.84 -10.19
N ARG A 4 -46.20 70.98 -11.19
CA ARG A 4 -46.77 69.64 -10.99
C ARG A 4 -45.69 68.66 -10.57
N LEU A 5 -46.07 67.90 -9.54
CA LEU A 5 -45.38 66.78 -8.91
C LEU A 5 -44.85 65.76 -9.95
N LEU A 6 -43.60 65.32 -9.74
CA LEU A 6 -43.22 63.93 -10.04
C LEU A 6 -43.12 63.19 -8.69
N ALA A 7 -43.85 62.09 -8.58
CA ALA A 7 -43.80 61.18 -7.46
C ALA A 7 -42.49 60.39 -7.49
N ALA A 8 -41.75 60.41 -6.38
CA ALA A 8 -40.67 59.45 -6.13
C ALA A 8 -41.31 58.14 -5.67
N LEU A 9 -41.13 57.06 -6.44
CA LEU A 9 -41.33 55.69 -5.98
C LEU A 9 -40.29 55.39 -4.89
N PRO A 10 -40.64 54.68 -3.81
CA PRO A 10 -39.68 54.37 -2.76
C PRO A 10 -38.64 53.39 -3.32
N LEU A 11 -37.38 53.73 -3.11
CA LEU A 11 -36.23 52.85 -3.25
C LEU A 11 -36.39 51.71 -2.24
N VAL A 12 -37.10 50.65 -2.61
CA VAL A 12 -37.14 49.42 -1.83
C VAL A 12 -35.77 48.76 -1.97
N LEU A 13 -34.95 48.95 -0.94
CA LEU A 13 -33.92 48.04 -0.43
C LEU A 13 -33.44 46.94 -1.40
N MET A 14 -32.68 47.30 -2.43
CA MET A 14 -31.89 46.36 -3.26
C MET A 14 -30.59 45.94 -2.56
N ILE A 15 -30.60 45.82 -1.21
CA ILE A 15 -29.40 45.52 -0.41
C ILE A 15 -29.38 44.06 0.07
N GLY A 16 -30.51 43.33 -0.05
CA GLY A 16 -30.63 41.97 0.49
C GLY A 16 -30.30 40.81 -0.46
N CYS A 17 -30.45 40.96 -1.78
CA CYS A 17 -30.25 39.81 -2.70
C CYS A 17 -28.81 39.63 -3.19
N ASN A 18 -27.99 40.68 -3.07
CA ASN A 18 -26.55 40.64 -3.40
C ASN A 18 -25.69 40.61 -2.13
N ALA A 19 -26.32 40.36 -0.99
CA ALA A 19 -25.58 39.99 0.21
C ALA A 19 -25.08 38.55 0.06
N ASP A 20 -24.16 38.19 0.93
CA ASP A 20 -23.61 36.87 1.17
C ASP A 20 -23.75 36.72 2.68
N ALA A 21 -24.69 35.89 3.13
CA ALA A 21 -25.23 35.96 4.49
C ALA A 21 -24.51 35.03 5.47
N ASP A 22 -23.98 33.92 4.99
CA ASP A 22 -23.14 32.95 5.73
C ASP A 22 -21.65 33.09 5.41
N GLY A 23 -21.27 33.74 4.32
CA GLY A 23 -19.89 34.13 4.02
C GLY A 23 -19.08 33.08 3.29
N ASP A 24 -19.72 32.18 2.53
CA ASP A 24 -19.05 31.14 1.73
C ASP A 24 -18.57 31.62 0.35
N GLY A 25 -18.92 32.84 -0.03
CA GLY A 25 -18.52 33.45 -1.31
C GLY A 25 -19.61 33.45 -2.39
N LEU A 26 -20.78 32.88 -2.12
CA LEU A 26 -21.97 32.99 -2.96
C LEU A 26 -22.91 34.08 -2.45
N SER A 27 -23.59 34.77 -3.37
CA SER A 27 -24.65 35.70 -2.95
C SER A 27 -25.96 34.97 -2.69
N ASN A 28 -26.80 35.51 -1.80
CA ASN A 28 -28.14 35.00 -1.50
C ASN A 28 -29.01 34.79 -2.76
N LYS A 29 -28.74 35.54 -3.84
CA LYS A 29 -29.41 35.37 -5.14
C LYS A 29 -28.88 34.16 -5.91
N GLU A 30 -27.56 33.96 -5.94
CA GLU A 30 -26.92 32.82 -6.61
C GLU A 30 -27.36 31.52 -5.94
N GLU A 31 -27.28 31.46 -4.61
CA GLU A 31 -27.75 30.32 -3.81
C GLU A 31 -29.23 30.02 -4.05
N SER A 32 -30.09 31.05 -4.03
CA SER A 32 -31.52 30.87 -4.34
C SER A 32 -31.77 30.42 -5.79
N GLU A 33 -30.90 30.73 -6.74
CA GLU A 33 -30.98 30.29 -8.15
C GLU A 33 -30.51 28.83 -8.31
N LEU A 34 -29.58 28.38 -7.46
CA LEU A 34 -29.05 27.03 -7.41
C LEU A 34 -29.89 26.07 -6.54
N GLY A 35 -30.70 26.61 -5.63
CA GLY A 35 -31.53 25.82 -4.71
C GLY A 35 -30.86 25.54 -3.36
N LEU A 36 -29.80 26.28 -3.05
CA LEU A 36 -29.02 26.21 -1.83
C LEU A 36 -29.68 26.99 -0.68
N ASN A 37 -29.06 27.00 0.51
CA ASN A 37 -29.57 27.70 1.67
C ASN A 37 -28.73 28.95 2.04
N PRO A 38 -29.22 30.18 1.76
CA PRO A 38 -28.52 31.45 2.03
C PRO A 38 -28.16 31.80 3.47
N ASP A 39 -28.37 30.89 4.41
CA ASP A 39 -28.01 31.06 5.82
C ASP A 39 -27.06 29.93 6.29
N LEU A 40 -26.63 29.03 5.39
CA LEU A 40 -25.72 27.91 5.62
C LEU A 40 -24.63 27.90 4.56
N ALA A 41 -23.39 28.15 5.00
CA ALA A 41 -22.21 28.07 4.14
C ALA A 41 -21.96 26.67 3.54
N ASP A 42 -22.63 25.64 4.02
CA ASP A 42 -22.49 24.23 3.66
C ASP A 42 -23.91 23.65 3.73
N THR A 43 -24.54 23.51 2.56
CA THR A 43 -25.97 23.23 2.43
C THR A 43 -26.28 21.76 2.70
N ASP A 44 -25.43 20.82 2.29
CA ASP A 44 -25.66 19.38 2.47
C ASP A 44 -24.98 18.79 3.72
N GLY A 45 -24.06 19.53 4.33
CA GLY A 45 -23.48 19.27 5.63
C GLY A 45 -22.31 18.29 5.61
N ASP A 46 -21.57 18.21 4.52
CA ASP A 46 -20.44 17.29 4.32
C ASP A 46 -19.09 17.84 4.83
N GLY A 47 -19.03 19.15 5.10
CA GLY A 47 -17.85 19.86 5.59
C GLY A 47 -17.11 20.72 4.56
N LEU A 48 -17.53 20.73 3.29
CA LEU A 48 -17.09 21.65 2.25
C LEU A 48 -18.14 22.77 2.10
N SER A 49 -17.71 23.99 1.77
CA SER A 49 -18.66 25.10 1.63
C SER A 49 -19.27 25.13 0.23
N ASP A 50 -20.51 25.58 0.07
CA ASP A 50 -21.18 25.61 -1.25
C ASP A 50 -20.34 26.39 -2.29
N GLY A 51 -19.69 27.46 -1.84
CA GLY A 51 -18.76 28.24 -2.64
C GLY A 51 -17.51 27.46 -3.07
N ASP A 52 -16.90 26.70 -2.14
CA ASP A 52 -15.73 25.87 -2.42
C ASP A 52 -16.08 24.68 -3.32
N GLU A 53 -17.23 24.05 -3.10
CA GLU A 53 -17.76 22.95 -3.92
C GLU A 53 -17.91 23.37 -5.38
N LEU A 54 -18.50 24.53 -5.65
CA LEU A 54 -18.59 25.07 -7.01
C LEU A 54 -17.22 25.42 -7.62
N GLU A 55 -16.21 25.72 -6.80
CA GLU A 55 -14.84 25.97 -7.28
C GLU A 55 -14.13 24.68 -7.69
N VAL A 56 -14.28 23.60 -6.91
CA VAL A 56 -13.67 22.29 -7.19
C VAL A 56 -14.49 21.46 -8.18
N GLY A 57 -15.78 21.78 -8.33
CA GLY A 57 -16.69 21.14 -9.29
C GLY A 57 -17.60 20.07 -8.70
N SER A 58 -17.66 19.94 -7.37
CA SER A 58 -18.63 19.09 -6.67
C SER A 58 -20.03 19.71 -6.64
N ASP A 59 -21.03 18.95 -6.18
CA ASP A 59 -22.46 19.33 -6.15
C ASP A 59 -22.88 19.74 -4.72
N PRO A 60 -23.15 21.03 -4.44
CA PRO A 60 -23.51 21.53 -3.10
C PRO A 60 -24.83 21.06 -2.48
N LEU A 61 -25.47 20.08 -3.12
CA LEU A 61 -26.69 19.43 -2.69
C LEU A 61 -26.50 17.93 -2.48
N ASN A 62 -25.28 17.43 -2.65
CA ASN A 62 -24.92 16.03 -2.58
C ASN A 62 -23.57 15.85 -1.91
N SER A 63 -23.61 15.42 -0.65
CA SER A 63 -22.46 15.28 0.26
C SER A 63 -21.39 14.24 -0.15
N ASP A 64 -21.53 13.63 -1.32
CA ASP A 64 -20.73 12.53 -1.89
C ASP A 64 -21.00 12.55 -3.40
N THR A 65 -20.31 13.47 -4.10
CA THR A 65 -20.61 13.88 -5.47
C THR A 65 -20.45 12.75 -6.47
N ASP A 66 -19.39 11.95 -6.33
CA ASP A 66 -19.12 10.83 -7.25
C ASP A 66 -19.71 9.49 -6.79
N GLY A 67 -20.14 9.39 -5.53
CA GLY A 67 -20.84 8.24 -4.98
C GLY A 67 -19.94 7.07 -4.56
N ASP A 68 -18.66 7.30 -4.28
CA ASP A 68 -17.74 6.29 -3.75
C ASP A 68 -17.97 5.99 -2.25
N GLY A 69 -18.62 6.93 -1.54
CA GLY A 69 -19.00 6.86 -0.13
C GLY A 69 -18.02 7.52 0.85
N LEU A 70 -17.00 8.22 0.37
CA LEU A 70 -16.28 9.29 1.07
C LEU A 70 -17.05 10.60 0.84
N LEU A 71 -16.98 11.54 1.79
CA LEU A 71 -17.68 12.83 1.64
C LEU A 71 -16.76 13.82 0.92
N ASP A 72 -17.28 14.74 0.12
CA ASP A 72 -16.46 15.68 -0.67
C ASP A 72 -15.53 16.51 0.23
N GLY A 73 -16.04 16.93 1.40
CA GLY A 73 -15.25 17.58 2.44
C GLY A 73 -14.10 16.70 2.99
N ASP A 74 -14.32 15.39 3.15
CA ASP A 74 -13.30 14.44 3.57
C ASP A 74 -12.30 14.14 2.43
N GLU A 75 -12.73 14.12 1.17
CA GLU A 75 -11.86 13.94 0.00
C GLU A 75 -10.85 15.08 -0.11
N ILE A 76 -11.31 16.33 -0.04
CA ILE A 76 -10.43 17.51 -0.05
C ILE A 76 -9.44 17.48 1.12
N LEU A 77 -9.85 16.98 2.29
CA LEU A 77 -8.97 16.85 3.46
C LEU A 77 -7.86 15.81 3.24
N ASN A 78 -8.16 14.73 2.51
CA ASN A 78 -7.22 13.64 2.21
C ASN A 78 -6.45 13.86 0.90
N GLY A 79 -6.77 14.91 0.12
CA GLY A 79 -6.09 15.23 -1.14
C GLY A 79 -6.69 14.60 -2.38
N ALA A 80 -7.86 13.96 -2.23
CA ALA A 80 -8.68 13.40 -3.29
C ALA A 80 -9.46 14.48 -4.07
N ASP A 81 -9.99 14.11 -5.23
CA ASP A 81 -10.87 14.90 -6.09
C ASP A 81 -12.31 14.45 -5.91
N PRO A 82 -13.20 15.29 -5.33
CA PRO A 82 -14.57 14.91 -5.00
C PRO A 82 -15.48 14.58 -6.18
N THR A 83 -14.96 14.67 -7.40
CA THR A 83 -15.68 14.34 -8.63
C THR A 83 -15.24 13.02 -9.25
N GLN A 84 -14.30 12.32 -8.61
CA GLN A 84 -13.67 11.11 -9.11
C GLN A 84 -13.56 10.05 -8.03
N ALA A 85 -14.40 9.01 -8.13
CA ALA A 85 -14.47 7.91 -7.16
C ALA A 85 -13.18 7.06 -7.02
N ASP A 86 -12.13 7.41 -7.74
CA ASP A 86 -10.79 6.82 -7.82
C ASP A 86 -9.91 7.93 -8.44
N THR A 87 -9.35 8.77 -7.56
CA THR A 87 -8.71 10.04 -7.92
C THR A 87 -7.46 9.84 -8.77
N ASP A 88 -6.66 8.83 -8.46
CA ASP A 88 -5.39 8.57 -9.13
C ASP A 88 -5.48 7.50 -10.24
N GLY A 89 -6.59 6.75 -10.28
CA GLY A 89 -6.91 5.77 -11.31
C GLY A 89 -6.19 4.43 -11.13
N ASP A 90 -5.75 4.08 -9.92
CA ASP A 90 -5.07 2.81 -9.64
C ASP A 90 -6.04 1.60 -9.52
N GLY A 91 -7.35 1.88 -9.40
CA GLY A 91 -8.42 0.91 -9.34
C GLY A 91 -8.98 0.64 -7.94
N TYR A 92 -8.49 1.33 -6.91
CA TYR A 92 -9.13 1.44 -5.60
C TYR A 92 -9.90 2.77 -5.51
N SER A 93 -11.03 2.77 -4.79
CA SER A 93 -11.75 4.02 -4.57
C SER A 93 -11.12 4.80 -3.44
N ASP A 94 -11.19 6.14 -3.49
CA ASP A 94 -10.61 7.03 -2.49
C ASP A 94 -11.07 6.67 -1.07
N ARG A 95 -12.35 6.31 -0.91
CA ARG A 95 -12.91 5.78 0.34
C ARG A 95 -12.17 4.56 0.86
N ASP A 96 -11.86 3.59 0.00
CA ASP A 96 -11.23 2.34 0.39
C ASP A 96 -9.77 2.57 0.77
N GLU A 97 -9.07 3.47 0.06
CA GLU A 97 -7.70 3.89 0.36
C GLU A 97 -7.61 4.65 1.67
N VAL A 98 -8.42 5.70 1.86
CA VAL A 98 -8.47 6.47 3.11
C VAL A 98 -8.82 5.58 4.29
N PHE A 99 -9.76 4.63 4.13
CA PHE A 99 -10.11 3.68 5.18
C PHE A 99 -8.98 2.69 5.50
N ALA A 100 -8.19 2.31 4.50
CA ALA A 100 -7.01 1.47 4.67
C ALA A 100 -5.76 2.25 5.15
N GLY A 101 -5.81 3.59 5.11
CA GLY A 101 -4.72 4.48 5.51
C GLY A 101 -3.70 4.75 4.40
N HIS A 102 -4.14 4.67 3.15
CA HIS A 102 -3.39 4.95 1.92
C HIS A 102 -3.72 6.38 1.42
N ASP A 103 -2.87 6.93 0.55
CA ASP A 103 -2.99 8.23 -0.09
C ASP A 103 -3.75 8.11 -1.43
N PRO A 104 -5.00 8.58 -1.53
CA PRO A 104 -5.85 8.40 -2.72
C PRO A 104 -5.39 9.21 -3.96
N ALA A 105 -4.37 10.03 -3.81
CA ALA A 105 -3.80 10.83 -4.90
C ALA A 105 -2.46 10.28 -5.41
N ASP A 106 -2.00 9.14 -4.92
CA ASP A 106 -0.72 8.52 -5.27
C ASP A 106 -0.92 7.10 -5.81
N ALA A 107 -0.99 6.96 -7.14
CA ALA A 107 -1.26 5.67 -7.79
C ALA A 107 -0.20 4.57 -7.54
N ASP A 108 0.91 4.90 -6.88
CA ASP A 108 1.90 3.92 -6.41
C ASP A 108 1.58 3.41 -4.98
N ASP A 109 0.59 3.99 -4.28
CA ASP A 109 0.06 3.71 -2.94
C ASP A 109 -1.07 2.65 -2.91
N VAL A 110 -0.75 1.49 -3.46
CA VAL A 110 -1.74 0.43 -3.67
C VAL A 110 -2.16 -0.30 -2.37
N ILE A 111 -3.44 -0.69 -2.30
CA ILE A 111 -3.94 -1.66 -1.31
C ILE A 111 -3.60 -3.08 -1.77
N TYR A 112 -2.51 -3.65 -1.27
CA TYR A 112 -2.17 -5.04 -1.59
C TYR A 112 -3.24 -6.01 -1.09
N ILE A 113 -3.80 -6.85 -1.99
CA ILE A 113 -4.78 -7.88 -1.63
C ILE A 113 -4.19 -8.87 -0.61
N GLY A 114 -2.87 -9.11 -0.71
CA GLY A 114 -2.13 -9.94 0.23
C GLY A 114 -1.91 -9.31 1.62
N GLY A 115 -2.27 -8.04 1.82
CA GLY A 115 -2.03 -7.29 3.05
C GLY A 115 -0.53 -7.09 3.30
N TRP A 116 0.25 -6.90 2.24
CA TRP A 116 1.68 -6.61 2.34
C TRP A 116 1.90 -5.21 2.90
N PRO A 117 3.03 -4.95 3.56
CA PRO A 117 3.37 -3.60 3.99
C PRO A 117 3.40 -2.64 2.81
N TYR A 118 3.21 -1.36 3.10
CA TYR A 118 3.39 -0.26 2.18
C TYR A 118 4.31 0.78 2.84
N TYR A 119 5.23 1.37 2.07
CA TYR A 119 6.07 2.48 2.57
C TYR A 119 6.02 3.67 1.62
N TYR A 120 5.25 4.69 2.02
CA TYR A 120 4.93 5.88 1.23
C TYR A 120 6.16 6.61 0.65
N ASP A 121 7.27 6.69 1.40
CA ASP A 121 8.47 7.42 0.95
C ASP A 121 9.53 6.49 0.32
N LYS A 122 9.13 5.35 -0.26
CA LYS A 122 10.05 4.36 -0.84
C LYS A 122 10.95 4.92 -1.92
N GLU A 123 10.48 5.93 -2.66
CA GLU A 123 11.26 6.62 -3.68
C GLU A 123 12.48 7.37 -3.11
N SER A 124 12.41 7.88 -1.88
CA SER A 124 13.53 8.61 -1.26
C SER A 124 14.66 7.70 -0.79
N ILE A 125 14.38 6.41 -0.57
CA ILE A 125 15.35 5.42 -0.06
C ILE A 125 16.54 5.27 -1.03
N GLY A 126 16.28 5.46 -2.32
CA GLY A 126 17.23 5.32 -3.43
C GLY A 126 17.62 3.86 -3.70
N ASN A 127 17.71 3.49 -4.98
CA ASN A 127 18.08 2.13 -5.39
C ASN A 127 19.60 1.95 -5.50
N GLN A 128 20.11 0.74 -5.24
CA GLN A 128 21.49 0.39 -5.55
C GLN A 128 21.67 0.12 -7.06
N HIS A 129 22.60 0.84 -7.69
CA HIS A 129 23.02 0.56 -9.05
C HIS A 129 24.38 -0.15 -9.09
N GLY A 130 24.37 -1.43 -9.51
CA GLY A 130 25.56 -2.22 -9.85
C GLY A 130 26.25 -3.02 -8.73
N GLY A 131 27.01 -4.05 -9.15
CA GLY A 131 28.26 -4.57 -8.54
C GLY A 131 28.28 -5.34 -7.22
N ASP A 132 27.36 -5.12 -6.28
CA ASP A 132 27.54 -5.58 -4.90
C ASP A 132 26.59 -6.74 -4.51
N ASN A 133 26.95 -7.96 -4.90
CA ASN A 133 26.23 -9.19 -4.60
C ASN A 133 26.06 -9.40 -3.07
N ALA A 134 24.83 -9.22 -2.56
CA ALA A 134 24.32 -9.59 -1.24
C ALA A 134 25.31 -9.39 -0.07
N THR A 135 26.03 -8.27 -0.08
CA THR A 135 27.06 -7.98 0.91
C THR A 135 26.43 -7.35 2.16
N PRO A 136 26.66 -7.89 3.37
CA PRO A 136 26.11 -7.30 4.60
C PRO A 136 26.40 -5.81 4.73
N GLY A 137 25.38 -5.05 5.13
CA GLY A 137 25.39 -3.59 5.26
C GLY A 137 25.11 -2.82 3.98
N LYS A 138 25.14 -3.46 2.81
CA LYS A 138 24.68 -2.85 1.55
C LYS A 138 23.16 -2.90 1.46
N ARG A 139 22.58 -1.90 0.79
CA ARG A 139 21.14 -1.84 0.55
C ARG A 139 20.76 -2.91 -0.47
N PHE A 140 19.65 -3.59 -0.24
CA PHE A 140 19.10 -4.56 -1.18
C PHE A 140 18.65 -3.83 -2.45
N ARG A 141 18.82 -4.46 -3.61
CA ARG A 141 18.38 -3.88 -4.88
C ARG A 141 16.87 -3.90 -4.92
N ARG A 142 16.26 -2.79 -5.36
CA ARG A 142 14.81 -2.72 -5.56
C ARG A 142 14.41 -3.61 -6.72
N PHE A 143 13.43 -4.47 -6.47
CA PHE A 143 12.76 -5.29 -7.48
C PHE A 143 11.25 -5.14 -7.28
N THR A 144 10.54 -5.18 -8.40
CA THR A 144 9.09 -5.27 -8.46
C THR A 144 8.74 -6.58 -9.15
N PHE A 145 7.87 -7.37 -8.52
CA PHE A 145 7.47 -8.67 -9.07
C PHE A 145 5.97 -8.90 -8.87
N PRO A 146 5.29 -9.54 -9.82
CA PRO A 146 3.91 -9.96 -9.64
C PRO A 146 3.82 -11.00 -8.52
N ASP A 147 2.87 -10.80 -7.61
CA ASP A 147 2.58 -11.68 -6.49
C ASP A 147 1.53 -12.76 -6.83
N GLN A 148 1.14 -13.56 -5.84
CA GLN A 148 0.14 -14.63 -6.01
C GLN A 148 -1.31 -14.14 -6.17
N TYR A 149 -1.58 -12.85 -5.94
CA TYR A 149 -2.90 -12.25 -6.05
C TYR A 149 -3.06 -11.42 -7.34
N GLY A 150 -1.95 -11.16 -8.02
CA GLY A 150 -1.90 -10.42 -9.28
C GLY A 150 -1.36 -9.01 -9.13
N ASP A 151 -1.02 -8.59 -7.91
CA ASP A 151 -0.47 -7.28 -7.59
C ASP A 151 1.02 -7.26 -7.96
N THR A 152 1.52 -6.10 -8.41
CA THR A 152 2.97 -5.92 -8.60
C THR A 152 3.57 -5.42 -7.30
N LEU A 153 4.17 -6.32 -6.52
CA LEU A 153 4.77 -6.00 -5.23
C LEU A 153 6.14 -5.35 -5.41
N ASP A 154 6.34 -4.20 -4.75
CA ASP A 154 7.66 -3.59 -4.58
C ASP A 154 8.32 -4.03 -3.28
N ILE A 155 9.50 -4.63 -3.35
CA ILE A 155 10.21 -5.07 -2.14
C ILE A 155 10.56 -3.88 -1.22
N TYR A 156 10.63 -2.65 -1.75
CA TYR A 156 10.92 -1.48 -0.93
C TYR A 156 9.77 -1.08 -0.01
N ASP A 157 8.55 -1.55 -0.26
CA ASP A 157 7.41 -1.37 0.64
C ASP A 157 7.61 -2.06 2.00
N TYR A 158 8.53 -3.03 2.07
CA TYR A 158 8.90 -3.68 3.34
C TYR A 158 9.88 -2.86 4.18
N TYR A 159 10.29 -1.66 3.72
CA TYR A 159 10.96 -0.72 4.61
C TYR A 159 10.02 -0.40 5.77
N ASN A 160 10.48 -0.54 6.99
CA ASN A 160 9.63 -0.34 8.16
C ASN A 160 10.39 0.28 9.33
N GLU A 161 9.65 1.00 10.16
CA GLU A 161 10.14 1.57 11.42
C GLU A 161 9.84 0.68 12.64
N ASP A 162 9.11 -0.42 12.42
CA ASP A 162 8.68 -1.40 13.45
C ASP A 162 9.78 -2.38 13.89
N ASP A 163 11.01 -2.15 13.43
CA ASP A 163 12.19 -3.01 13.66
C ASP A 163 11.97 -4.47 13.17
N LEU A 164 11.12 -4.66 12.17
CA LEU A 164 10.82 -5.97 11.58
C LEU A 164 11.82 -6.32 10.47
N TYR A 165 12.43 -7.49 10.63
CA TYR A 165 13.33 -8.06 9.64
C TYR A 165 12.55 -8.72 8.50
N VAL A 166 13.11 -8.62 7.29
CA VAL A 166 12.54 -9.21 6.07
C VAL A 166 13.40 -10.39 5.65
N LEU A 167 12.78 -11.55 5.53
CA LEU A 167 13.41 -12.75 4.97
C LEU A 167 12.98 -12.88 3.52
N ILE A 168 13.96 -13.07 2.65
CA ILE A 168 13.72 -13.34 1.25
C ILE A 168 14.32 -14.69 0.96
N ASP A 169 13.48 -15.65 0.58
CA ASP A 169 13.95 -16.91 0.01
C ASP A 169 13.78 -16.88 -1.51
N VAL A 170 14.87 -17.13 -2.22
CA VAL A 170 14.85 -17.27 -3.67
C VAL A 170 14.81 -18.77 -3.97
N SER A 171 13.72 -19.17 -4.62
CA SER A 171 13.25 -20.55 -4.78
C SER A 171 12.97 -20.91 -6.25
N ALA A 172 12.85 -22.20 -6.53
CA ALA A 172 12.57 -22.74 -7.86
C ALA A 172 11.55 -23.89 -7.76
N GLU A 173 10.67 -24.02 -8.75
CA GLU A 173 9.62 -25.06 -8.80
C GLU A 173 10.22 -26.47 -8.81
N TRP A 174 11.26 -26.69 -9.62
CA TRP A 174 11.92 -27.99 -9.73
C TRP A 174 12.72 -28.37 -8.47
N CYS A 175 13.02 -27.40 -7.59
CA CYS A 175 13.90 -27.57 -6.44
C CYS A 175 13.18 -28.26 -5.27
N GLY A 176 13.57 -29.51 -4.99
CA GLY A 176 13.05 -30.29 -3.86
C GLY A 176 13.17 -29.58 -2.50
N PRO A 177 14.37 -29.15 -2.08
CA PRO A 177 14.55 -28.42 -0.82
C PRO A 177 13.74 -27.12 -0.72
N CYS A 178 13.49 -26.44 -1.85
CA CYS A 178 12.68 -25.23 -1.90
C CYS A 178 11.22 -25.54 -1.55
N ARG A 179 10.66 -26.60 -2.15
CA ARG A 179 9.32 -27.10 -1.83
C ARG A 179 9.20 -27.60 -0.38
N GLU A 180 10.24 -28.24 0.16
CA GLU A 180 10.27 -28.65 1.57
C GLU A 180 10.23 -27.46 2.53
N MET A 181 10.93 -26.37 2.20
CA MET A 181 10.87 -25.12 2.97
C MET A 181 9.51 -24.43 2.86
N ALA A 182 8.91 -24.38 1.67
CA ALA A 182 7.56 -23.84 1.47
C ALA A 182 6.49 -24.64 2.23
N SER A 183 6.52 -25.97 2.13
CA SER A 183 5.67 -26.87 2.93
C SER A 183 5.83 -26.63 4.43
N TRP A 184 7.07 -26.46 4.90
CA TRP A 184 7.33 -26.13 6.29
C TRP A 184 6.71 -24.79 6.70
N LEU A 185 6.86 -23.74 5.87
CA LEU A 185 6.26 -22.43 6.13
C LEU A 185 4.72 -22.51 6.20
N ASP A 186 4.09 -23.26 5.30
CA ASP A 186 2.64 -23.49 5.27
C ASP A 186 2.13 -24.19 6.55
N GLY A 187 2.95 -25.05 7.14
CA GLY A 187 2.65 -25.62 8.47
C GLY A 187 3.03 -27.09 8.63
N ASP A 188 3.63 -27.70 7.60
CA ASP A 188 4.14 -29.05 7.69
C ASP A 188 5.21 -29.15 8.79
N ASN A 189 5.14 -30.22 9.57
CA ASN A 189 6.10 -30.53 10.63
C ASN A 189 7.07 -31.64 10.21
N GLY A 190 7.26 -31.83 8.90
CA GLY A 190 8.34 -32.63 8.33
C GLY A 190 9.73 -32.25 8.85
N THR A 191 10.71 -33.09 8.56
CA THR A 191 12.02 -33.06 9.21
C THR A 191 12.97 -31.98 8.69
N PHE A 192 12.80 -31.48 7.45
CA PHE A 192 13.79 -30.63 6.77
C PHE A 192 14.18 -29.35 7.54
N MET A 193 13.21 -28.66 8.16
CA MET A 193 13.46 -27.44 8.95
C MET A 193 13.22 -27.66 10.44
N THR A 194 12.30 -28.54 10.78
CA THR A 194 11.93 -28.86 12.17
C THR A 194 13.10 -29.45 12.94
N ASP A 195 13.82 -30.40 12.36
CA ASP A 195 14.92 -31.10 13.04
C ASP A 195 16.15 -30.21 13.25
N TYR A 196 16.28 -29.15 12.45
CA TYR A 196 17.30 -28.11 12.61
C TYR A 196 16.91 -27.05 13.65
N GLY A 197 15.68 -27.09 14.17
CA GLY A 197 15.23 -26.19 15.24
C GLY A 197 14.71 -24.85 14.78
N TYR A 198 14.43 -24.63 13.49
CA TYR A 198 14.01 -23.32 12.95
C TYR A 198 12.55 -22.95 13.22
N ASN A 199 11.77 -23.78 13.91
CA ASN A 199 10.36 -23.49 14.23
C ASN A 199 10.08 -22.13 14.90
N PRO A 200 10.97 -21.54 15.73
CA PRO A 200 10.79 -20.18 16.22
C PRO A 200 10.71 -19.13 15.10
N VAL A 201 11.45 -19.32 14.00
CA VAL A 201 11.40 -18.44 12.82
C VAL A 201 10.03 -18.49 12.17
N ARG A 202 9.52 -19.68 11.82
CA ARG A 202 8.16 -19.84 11.29
C ARG A 202 7.10 -19.27 12.23
N LYS A 203 7.26 -19.46 13.53
CA LYS A 203 6.35 -18.87 14.53
C LYS A 203 6.40 -17.34 14.50
N ALA A 204 7.57 -16.73 14.31
CA ALA A 204 7.71 -15.29 14.18
C ALA A 204 7.01 -14.75 12.94
N VAL A 205 7.19 -15.40 11.78
CA VAL A 205 6.47 -15.07 10.54
C VAL A 205 4.95 -15.15 10.74
N LYS A 206 4.46 -16.27 11.28
CA LYS A 206 3.04 -16.46 11.56
C LYS A 206 2.44 -15.40 12.50
N GLN A 207 3.26 -14.86 13.41
CA GLN A 207 2.87 -13.83 14.37
C GLN A 207 3.07 -12.39 13.86
N GLY A 208 3.53 -12.20 12.61
CA GLY A 208 3.84 -10.87 12.09
C GLY A 208 5.04 -10.20 12.76
N ARG A 209 5.92 -10.97 13.41
CA ARG A 209 7.16 -10.44 14.04
C ARG A 209 8.36 -10.45 13.10
N MET A 210 8.19 -11.02 11.91
CA MET A 210 9.15 -11.02 10.80
C MET A 210 8.36 -11.14 9.50
N TYR A 211 8.83 -10.48 8.46
CA TYR A 211 8.28 -10.65 7.11
C TYR A 211 8.98 -11.79 6.38
N TRP A 212 8.25 -12.47 5.51
CA TRP A 212 8.80 -13.51 4.65
C TRP A 212 8.27 -13.36 3.23
N ILE A 213 9.19 -13.32 2.27
CA ILE A 213 8.93 -13.22 0.83
C ILE A 213 9.60 -14.41 0.15
N THR A 214 8.85 -15.16 -0.63
CA THR A 214 9.35 -16.21 -1.53
C THR A 214 9.40 -15.65 -2.94
N ILE A 215 10.59 -15.53 -3.52
CA ILE A 215 10.77 -15.20 -4.93
C ILE A 215 11.01 -16.49 -5.70
N VAL A 216 10.04 -16.93 -6.49
CA VAL A 216 10.19 -18.08 -7.37
C VAL A 216 10.86 -17.62 -8.66
N GLY A 217 12.14 -17.93 -8.83
CA GLY A 217 12.94 -17.48 -9.97
C GLY A 217 13.01 -18.47 -11.13
N GLU A 218 12.72 -19.75 -10.90
CA GLU A 218 12.71 -20.76 -11.95
C GLU A 218 11.44 -21.62 -11.93
N ASP A 219 10.81 -21.78 -13.09
CA ASP A 219 9.76 -22.78 -13.35
C ASP A 219 10.33 -24.20 -13.38
N ASP A 220 9.48 -25.23 -13.48
CA ASP A 220 9.89 -26.65 -13.52
C ASP A 220 10.90 -27.01 -14.63
N PHE A 221 11.11 -26.14 -15.61
CA PHE A 221 12.01 -26.30 -16.74
C PHE A 221 13.28 -25.43 -16.64
N GLY A 222 13.42 -24.63 -15.59
CA GLY A 222 14.54 -23.71 -15.37
C GLY A 222 14.40 -22.36 -16.07
N ASN A 223 13.24 -22.04 -16.66
CA ASN A 223 12.96 -20.74 -17.24
C ASN A 223 12.43 -19.77 -16.17
N GLY A 224 12.39 -18.48 -16.49
CA GLY A 224 11.83 -17.48 -15.57
C GLY A 224 10.34 -17.70 -15.33
N THR A 225 9.96 -17.56 -14.07
CA THR A 225 8.64 -17.88 -13.54
C THR A 225 7.60 -16.84 -13.97
N GLN A 226 6.43 -17.26 -14.42
CA GLN A 226 5.32 -16.35 -14.79
C GLN A 226 4.37 -16.10 -13.60
N PRO A 227 3.49 -15.08 -13.62
CA PRO A 227 2.56 -14.82 -12.51
C PRO A 227 1.72 -16.04 -12.12
N GLU A 228 1.25 -16.84 -13.10
CA GLU A 228 0.48 -18.05 -12.84
C GLU A 228 1.23 -19.12 -12.04
N ASN A 229 2.56 -19.11 -12.08
CA ASN A 229 3.40 -20.00 -11.31
C ASN A 229 3.46 -19.57 -9.83
N ALA A 230 3.49 -18.25 -9.54
CA ALA A 230 3.38 -17.77 -8.15
C ALA A 230 2.02 -18.15 -7.54
N VAL A 231 0.95 -18.04 -8.33
CA VAL A 231 -0.39 -18.52 -7.96
C VAL A 231 -0.38 -20.03 -7.69
N ALA A 232 0.22 -20.83 -8.58
CA ALA A 232 0.32 -22.27 -8.40
C ALA A 232 1.12 -22.66 -7.15
N TRP A 233 2.27 -22.02 -6.93
CA TRP A 233 3.10 -22.23 -5.75
C TRP A 233 2.34 -21.90 -4.45
N PHE A 234 1.62 -20.78 -4.42
CA PHE A 234 0.78 -20.42 -3.28
C PHE A 234 -0.35 -21.43 -3.04
N ASN A 235 -0.98 -21.94 -4.11
CA ASN A 235 -2.02 -22.96 -3.98
C ASN A 235 -1.50 -24.29 -3.42
N ASP A 236 -0.25 -24.64 -3.76
CA ASP A 236 0.40 -25.85 -3.23
C ASP A 236 0.88 -25.66 -1.77
N TYR A 237 1.26 -24.43 -1.38
CA TYR A 237 1.78 -24.08 -0.05
C TYR A 237 1.10 -22.83 0.53
N PRO A 238 -0.20 -22.90 0.89
CA PRO A 238 -1.02 -21.73 1.20
C PRO A 238 -0.67 -21.07 2.54
N ASN A 239 0.18 -20.04 2.50
CA ASN A 239 0.50 -19.22 3.67
C ASN A 239 0.21 -17.73 3.44
N PRO A 240 -0.86 -17.16 4.02
CA PRO A 240 -1.22 -15.76 3.82
C PRO A 240 -0.26 -14.75 4.51
N LYS A 241 0.78 -15.23 5.20
CA LYS A 241 1.86 -14.39 5.77
C LYS A 241 3.14 -14.45 4.94
N VAL A 242 3.11 -15.08 3.77
CA VAL A 242 4.23 -15.19 2.84
C VAL A 242 3.81 -14.62 1.49
N ALA A 243 4.49 -13.55 1.05
CA ALA A 243 4.36 -13.07 -0.32
C ALA A 243 5.08 -14.03 -1.25
N VAL A 244 4.42 -14.48 -2.33
CA VAL A 244 5.00 -15.38 -3.32
C VAL A 244 5.08 -14.62 -4.64
N LEU A 245 6.31 -14.34 -5.08
CA LEU A 245 6.60 -13.46 -6.19
C LEU A 245 7.18 -14.24 -7.38
N ALA A 246 6.76 -13.91 -8.60
CA ALA A 246 7.29 -14.53 -9.81
C ALA A 246 8.38 -13.66 -10.47
N ASP A 247 9.62 -14.14 -10.47
CA ASP A 247 10.75 -13.48 -11.12
C ASP A 247 10.93 -13.98 -12.57
N ARG A 248 10.25 -13.28 -13.48
CA ARG A 248 10.14 -13.62 -14.91
C ARG A 248 11.45 -13.52 -15.68
N GLU A 249 12.28 -12.56 -15.31
CA GLU A 249 13.55 -12.26 -15.98
C GLU A 249 14.74 -12.78 -15.19
N GLN A 250 14.49 -13.55 -14.12
CA GLN A 250 15.52 -14.17 -13.29
C GLN A 250 16.46 -13.14 -12.63
N GLU A 251 15.97 -11.92 -12.42
CA GLU A 251 16.77 -10.79 -11.98
C GLU A 251 17.37 -10.99 -10.59
N ALA A 252 16.58 -11.56 -9.66
CA ALA A 252 17.03 -11.73 -8.28
C ALA A 252 18.17 -12.76 -8.21
N LYS A 253 18.03 -13.88 -8.92
CA LYS A 253 19.09 -14.91 -8.93
C LYS A 253 20.35 -14.45 -9.64
N ASP A 254 20.21 -13.71 -10.74
CA ASP A 254 21.33 -13.27 -11.57
C ASP A 254 22.09 -12.13 -10.89
N TYR A 255 21.37 -11.15 -10.33
CA TYR A 255 21.99 -10.03 -9.64
C TYR A 255 22.75 -10.47 -8.39
N TYR A 256 22.19 -11.38 -7.60
CA TYR A 256 22.86 -11.88 -6.40
C TYR A 256 23.84 -13.03 -6.67
N ALA A 257 23.92 -13.51 -7.92
CA ALA A 257 24.73 -14.65 -8.34
C ALA A 257 24.57 -15.83 -7.38
N LEU A 258 23.32 -16.23 -7.18
CA LEU A 258 22.94 -17.31 -6.29
C LEU A 258 23.55 -18.63 -6.78
N GLY A 259 24.30 -19.30 -5.90
CA GLY A 259 25.00 -20.54 -6.24
C GLY A 259 24.24 -21.81 -5.84
N ALA A 260 23.11 -21.68 -5.16
CA ALA A 260 22.34 -22.79 -4.60
C ALA A 260 20.87 -22.43 -4.44
N TRP A 261 20.03 -23.46 -4.36
CA TRP A 261 18.59 -23.35 -4.14
C TRP A 261 18.17 -24.20 -2.91
N PRO A 262 17.30 -23.70 -2.02
CA PRO A 262 16.92 -22.29 -1.92
C PRO A 262 18.12 -21.43 -1.47
N SER A 263 18.05 -20.14 -1.75
CA SER A 263 18.97 -19.13 -1.20
C SER A 263 18.20 -18.15 -0.32
N VAL A 264 18.60 -18.00 0.94
CA VAL A 264 17.93 -17.11 1.89
C VAL A 264 18.78 -15.87 2.16
N LEU A 265 18.13 -14.71 2.09
CA LEU A 265 18.65 -13.40 2.48
C LEU A 265 17.85 -12.87 3.67
N ILE A 266 18.54 -12.16 4.56
CA ILE A 266 17.90 -11.40 5.63
C ILE A 266 18.22 -9.94 5.40
N LEU A 267 17.17 -9.12 5.43
CA LEU A 267 17.27 -7.68 5.41
C LEU A 267 16.89 -7.11 6.78
N LYS A 268 17.62 -6.08 7.17
CA LYS A 268 17.23 -5.18 8.26
C LYS A 268 15.97 -4.39 7.86
N PRO A 269 15.27 -3.77 8.83
CA PRO A 269 14.10 -2.92 8.57
C PRO A 269 14.36 -1.81 7.54
N ASN A 270 15.60 -1.31 7.50
CA ASN A 270 16.02 -0.31 6.51
C ASN A 270 16.48 -0.90 5.16
N LEU A 271 16.11 -2.16 4.86
CA LEU A 271 16.42 -2.92 3.65
C LEU A 271 17.91 -3.11 3.35
N LYS A 272 18.77 -2.99 4.35
CA LYS A 272 20.17 -3.38 4.22
C LYS A 272 20.33 -4.88 4.49
N VAL A 273 21.13 -5.56 3.69
CA VAL A 273 21.46 -6.96 3.89
C VAL A 273 22.09 -7.15 5.27
N ASP A 274 21.52 -8.03 6.09
CA ASP A 274 22.05 -8.46 7.37
C ASP A 274 22.88 -9.74 7.19
N ALA A 275 22.29 -10.75 6.56
CA ALA A 275 22.91 -12.04 6.32
C ALA A 275 22.48 -12.63 4.98
N PHE A 276 23.33 -13.49 4.41
CA PHE A 276 23.09 -14.15 3.13
C PHE A 276 23.72 -15.55 3.08
N SER A 277 22.93 -16.53 2.64
CA SER A 277 23.35 -17.92 2.42
C SER A 277 23.83 -18.14 0.98
N ARG A 278 25.12 -17.94 0.69
CA ARG A 278 25.66 -18.10 -0.69
C ARG A 278 25.97 -19.54 -1.11
N SER A 279 26.40 -20.39 -0.17
CA SER A 279 26.86 -21.77 -0.45
C SER A 279 26.51 -22.79 0.63
N ASN A 280 26.11 -22.32 1.82
CA ASN A 280 25.44 -23.11 2.86
C ASN A 280 24.07 -22.47 3.11
N TRP A 281 23.01 -23.28 3.11
CA TRP A 281 21.65 -22.75 3.25
C TRP A 281 21.35 -22.26 4.68
N THR A 282 22.11 -22.73 5.69
CA THR A 282 21.82 -22.47 7.12
C THR A 282 22.27 -21.10 7.63
N THR A 283 23.27 -20.42 7.05
CA THR A 283 23.84 -19.18 7.64
C THR A 283 22.78 -18.10 7.89
N ALA A 284 21.94 -17.82 6.89
CA ALA A 284 20.85 -16.88 7.04
C ALA A 284 19.81 -17.40 8.04
N LEU A 285 19.44 -18.68 7.99
CA LEU A 285 18.42 -19.23 8.92
C LEU A 285 18.89 -19.27 10.38
N ASP A 286 20.16 -19.52 10.64
CA ASP A 286 20.76 -19.41 11.98
C ASP A 286 20.62 -17.97 12.49
N ARG A 287 20.90 -16.99 11.62
CA ARG A 287 20.70 -15.58 11.94
C ARG A 287 19.21 -15.23 12.14
N ALA A 288 18.31 -15.82 11.37
CA ALA A 288 16.87 -15.66 11.53
C ALA A 288 16.40 -16.19 12.89
N LEU A 289 16.95 -17.33 13.32
CA LEU A 289 16.64 -17.94 14.61
C LEU A 289 17.05 -17.02 15.76
N GLU A 290 18.26 -16.45 15.71
CA GLU A 290 18.71 -15.46 16.69
C GLU A 290 17.74 -14.27 16.80
N ILE A 291 17.27 -13.73 15.67
CA ILE A 291 16.33 -12.61 15.63
C ILE A 291 14.97 -13.02 16.21
N ALA A 292 14.44 -14.17 15.78
CA ALA A 292 13.14 -14.69 16.18
C ALA A 292 13.04 -14.96 17.69
N GLU A 293 14.17 -15.38 18.31
CA GLU A 293 14.29 -15.64 19.75
C GLU A 293 14.60 -14.37 20.57
N ALA A 294 15.26 -13.37 19.98
CA ALA A 294 15.57 -12.10 20.64
C ALA A 294 14.36 -11.16 20.73
N ALA A 295 13.41 -11.24 19.80
CA ALA A 295 12.21 -10.41 19.82
C ALA A 295 11.35 -10.73 21.07
N PRO A 296 10.97 -9.74 21.89
CA PRO A 296 10.11 -9.98 23.04
C PRO A 296 8.78 -10.59 22.56
N ALA A 297 8.26 -11.56 23.32
CA ALA A 297 6.91 -12.05 23.07
C ALA A 297 5.95 -10.85 23.16
N THR A 298 5.11 -10.67 22.13
CA THR A 298 4.06 -9.65 22.14
C THR A 298 3.30 -9.74 23.46
N PRO A 299 3.08 -8.64 24.19
CA PRO A 299 2.20 -8.69 25.35
C PRO A 299 0.84 -9.18 24.86
N THR A 300 0.30 -10.20 25.52
CA THR A 300 -1.08 -10.63 25.31
C THR A 300 -1.97 -9.41 25.46
N ALA A 301 -2.72 -9.05 24.42
CA ALA A 301 -3.78 -8.06 24.52
C ALA A 301 -4.72 -8.50 25.68
N GLU A 302 -4.81 -7.66 26.71
CA GLU A 302 -5.83 -7.75 27.76
C GLU A 302 -7.17 -7.22 27.25
#